data_AF-A0A0M9G4L6-F1
#
_entry.id   AF-A0A0M9G4L6-F1
#
_cell.length_a   1.000
_cell.length_b   1.000
_cell.length_c   1.000
_cell.angle_alpha   90.00
_cell.angle_beta   90.00
_cell.angle_gamma   90.00
#
_symmetry.space_group_name_H-M   'P 1'
#
loop_
_entity.id
_entity.type
_entity.pdbx_description
1 polymer ?
#
loop_
_entity_poly.entity_id
_entity_poly.type
_entity_poly.pdbx_seq_one_letter_code
_entity_poly.pdbx_strand_id
1 'polypeptide(L)'
;MGVKVGTVIYSILQFIAFLFLLVGTPIDMFRAKNEDTIGNKPCLTMWGTKEKCYSTEYDIRPDDLFTLCKGRLDRFRAAEAFAIINIAIYLVACILGFVQLCCCHCFRWVCLLLNILGISAVVTWAIMADAFLSKSGSDGATTGYCGKLKDFSKYGAGFGLFVTAWCLDIVNMIFLMLSC
;
A
#
# COMPACT_ATOMS: atom_id res chain seq x y z
N MET A 1 35.10 -1.78 13.63
CA MET A 1 33.81 -1.07 13.51
C MET A 1 32.71 -2.09 13.70
N GLY A 2 32.12 -2.17 14.89
CA GLY A 2 31.05 -3.14 15.15
C GLY A 2 29.79 -2.67 14.44
N VAL A 3 29.34 -3.42 13.44
CA VAL A 3 28.03 -3.18 12.84
C VAL A 3 26.99 -3.37 13.95
N LYS A 4 26.24 -2.32 14.27
CA LYS A 4 25.16 -2.44 15.25
C LYS A 4 24.09 -3.32 14.65
N VAL A 5 23.83 -4.46 15.28
CA VAL A 5 22.85 -5.47 14.83
C VAL A 5 21.51 -4.83 14.46
N GLY A 6 21.08 -3.78 15.19
CA GLY A 6 19.87 -3.02 14.88
C GLY A 6 19.86 -2.33 13.51
N THR A 7 20.99 -1.82 13.02
CA THR A 7 21.08 -1.19 11.68
C THR A 7 21.00 -2.23 10.55
N VAL A 8 21.52 -3.43 10.77
CA VAL A 8 21.38 -4.55 9.81
C VAL A 8 19.94 -4.99 9.72
N ILE A 9 19.31 -5.21 10.88
CA ILE A 9 17.90 -5.60 10.96
C ILE A 9 17.03 -4.54 10.28
N TYR A 10 17.23 -3.27 10.61
CA TYR A 10 16.54 -2.15 9.95
C TYR A 10 16.68 -2.20 8.42
N SER A 11 17.89 -2.37 7.90
CA SER A 11 18.11 -2.34 6.45
C SER A 11 17.40 -3.48 5.73
N ILE A 12 17.40 -4.69 6.32
CA ILE A 12 16.70 -5.85 5.77
C ILE A 12 15.19 -5.65 5.81
N LEU A 13 14.66 -5.23 6.97
CA LEU A 13 13.22 -5.01 7.14
C LEU A 13 12.72 -3.85 6.27
N GLN A 14 13.48 -2.77 6.14
CA GLN A 14 13.15 -1.64 5.25
C GLN A 14 13.12 -2.06 3.78
N PHE A 15 14.06 -2.91 3.37
CA PHE A 15 14.06 -3.48 2.02
C PHE A 15 12.81 -4.34 1.77
N ILE A 16 12.44 -5.20 2.72
CA ILE A 16 11.22 -6.01 2.62
C ILE A 16 9.97 -5.12 2.58
N ALA A 17 9.88 -4.11 3.44
CA ALA A 17 8.75 -3.18 3.47
C ALA A 17 8.62 -2.40 2.15
N PHE A 18 9.75 -1.94 1.59
CA PHE A 18 9.79 -1.32 0.26
C PHE A 18 9.27 -2.26 -0.84
N LEU A 19 9.73 -3.52 -0.87
CA LEU A 19 9.26 -4.50 -1.84
C LEU A 19 7.76 -4.76 -1.71
N PHE A 20 7.25 -4.84 -0.48
CA PHE A 20 5.82 -5.04 -0.23
C PHE A 20 4.98 -3.87 -0.73
N LEU A 21 5.42 -2.62 -0.55
CA LEU A 21 4.74 -1.46 -1.14
C LEU A 21 4.82 -1.46 -2.66
N LEU A 22 6.02 -1.69 -3.21
CA LEU A 22 6.26 -1.67 -4.65
C LEU A 22 5.42 -2.73 -5.39
N VAL A 23 5.41 -3.96 -4.86
CA VAL A 23 4.70 -5.10 -5.44
C VAL A 23 3.21 -5.06 -5.06
N GLY A 24 2.86 -4.58 -3.86
CA GLY A 24 1.47 -4.42 -3.44
C GLY A 24 0.71 -3.38 -4.26
N THR A 25 1.38 -2.34 -4.76
CA THR A 25 0.76 -1.22 -5.49
C THR A 25 0.04 -1.64 -6.78
N PRO A 26 0.64 -2.46 -7.66
CA PRO A 26 -0.03 -2.97 -8.86
C PRO A 26 -0.91 -4.21 -8.63
N ILE A 27 -0.85 -4.83 -7.44
CA ILE A 27 -1.58 -6.05 -7.10
C ILE A 27 -3.02 -5.74 -6.64
N ASP A 28 -3.88 -6.76 -6.66
CA ASP A 28 -5.27 -6.68 -6.21
C ASP A 28 -5.42 -6.21 -4.76
N MET A 29 -6.21 -5.15 -4.59
CA MET A 29 -6.68 -4.69 -3.27
C MET A 29 -7.94 -5.44 -2.85
N PHE A 30 -8.77 -5.81 -3.82
CA PHE A 30 -9.99 -6.58 -3.61
C PHE A 30 -10.16 -7.68 -4.65
N ARG A 31 -10.78 -8.77 -4.22
CA ARG A 31 -11.05 -9.97 -5.03
C ARG A 31 -12.48 -10.45 -4.83
N ALA A 32 -13.16 -10.90 -5.88
CA ALA A 32 -14.56 -11.34 -5.79
C ALA A 32 -14.75 -12.52 -4.79
N LYS A 33 -15.88 -12.53 -4.07
CA LYS A 33 -16.16 -13.48 -2.96
C LYS A 33 -16.48 -14.91 -3.39
N ASN A 34 -17.14 -15.07 -4.53
CA ASN A 34 -17.89 -16.27 -4.91
C ASN A 34 -17.15 -17.20 -5.87
N GLU A 35 -15.83 -17.04 -5.98
CA GLU A 35 -15.06 -17.83 -6.94
C GLU A 35 -13.71 -18.25 -6.33
N ASP A 36 -13.37 -19.54 -6.49
CA ASP A 36 -12.17 -20.19 -5.96
C ASP A 36 -10.84 -19.43 -6.20
N THR A 37 -9.86 -19.63 -5.32
CA THR A 37 -8.61 -18.86 -5.27
C THR A 37 -7.70 -19.04 -6.52
N ILE A 38 -7.98 -20.01 -7.39
CA ILE A 38 -7.18 -20.44 -8.55
C ILE A 38 -7.97 -20.19 -9.86
N GLY A 39 -7.50 -19.30 -10.75
CA GLY A 39 -8.10 -19.04 -12.09
C GLY A 39 -8.16 -17.57 -12.54
N ASN A 40 -8.38 -17.35 -13.86
CA ASN A 40 -8.65 -16.05 -14.54
C ASN A 40 -9.85 -15.35 -13.87
N LYS A 41 -9.62 -14.44 -12.92
CA LYS A 41 -10.73 -13.82 -12.18
C LYS A 41 -10.60 -12.32 -12.09
N PRO A 42 -11.74 -11.60 -12.08
CA PRO A 42 -11.75 -10.17 -11.96
C PRO A 42 -11.22 -9.75 -10.59
N CYS A 43 -10.29 -8.81 -10.58
CA CYS A 43 -9.83 -8.15 -9.36
C CYS A 43 -9.85 -6.64 -9.52
N LEU A 44 -9.94 -5.98 -8.39
CA LEU A 44 -9.91 -4.54 -8.28
C LEU A 44 -8.60 -4.14 -7.61
N THR A 45 -7.79 -3.42 -8.36
CA THR A 45 -6.57 -2.75 -7.88
C THR A 45 -6.91 -1.30 -7.52
N MET A 46 -5.95 -0.55 -6.99
CA MET A 46 -6.12 0.91 -6.82
C MET A 46 -6.36 1.62 -8.15
N TRP A 47 -5.73 1.10 -9.21
CA TRP A 47 -5.67 1.66 -10.56
C TRP A 47 -6.80 1.20 -11.49
N GLY A 48 -7.78 0.46 -10.98
CA GLY A 48 -8.91 -0.06 -11.76
C GLY A 48 -9.08 -1.57 -11.70
N THR A 49 -10.05 -2.07 -12.47
CA THR A 49 -10.36 -3.50 -12.54
C THR A 49 -9.57 -4.19 -13.63
N LYS A 50 -9.26 -5.45 -13.39
CA LYS A 50 -8.70 -6.38 -14.38
C LYS A 50 -9.55 -7.63 -14.39
N GLU A 51 -9.97 -8.12 -15.54
CA GLU A 51 -10.61 -9.42 -15.76
C GLU A 51 -9.65 -10.56 -15.41
N LYS A 52 -8.36 -10.34 -15.67
CA LYS A 52 -7.28 -11.25 -15.34
C LYS A 52 -6.27 -10.53 -14.45
N CYS A 53 -6.16 -10.95 -13.19
CA CYS A 53 -5.25 -10.29 -12.24
C CYS A 53 -3.77 -10.29 -12.64
N TYR A 54 -3.32 -11.26 -13.44
CA TYR A 54 -1.95 -11.28 -13.97
C TYR A 54 -1.75 -10.41 -15.22
N SER A 55 -2.84 -9.87 -15.78
CA SER A 55 -2.73 -8.97 -16.94
C SER A 55 -2.12 -7.64 -16.52
N THR A 56 -1.34 -7.05 -17.42
CA THR A 56 -0.86 -5.67 -17.31
C THR A 56 -1.91 -4.66 -17.75
N GLU A 57 -2.93 -5.11 -18.48
CA GLU A 57 -4.01 -4.28 -18.99
C GLU A 57 -5.13 -4.13 -17.95
N TYR A 58 -5.73 -2.94 -17.93
CA TYR A 58 -6.87 -2.60 -17.10
C TYR A 58 -8.10 -2.49 -17.99
N ASP A 59 -9.11 -3.32 -17.73
CA ASP A 59 -10.34 -3.32 -18.55
C ASP A 59 -11.20 -2.10 -18.27
N ILE A 60 -11.23 -1.65 -17.01
CA ILE A 60 -11.99 -0.47 -16.58
C ILE A 60 -11.14 0.33 -15.60
N ARG A 61 -10.96 1.62 -15.89
CA ARG A 61 -10.25 2.55 -15.01
C ARG A 61 -11.14 3.03 -13.86
N PRO A 62 -10.58 3.54 -12.75
CA PRO A 62 -11.35 4.05 -11.62
C PRO A 62 -12.31 5.17 -12.05
N ASP A 63 -11.91 5.97 -13.03
CA ASP A 63 -12.70 7.07 -13.59
C ASP A 63 -14.03 6.58 -14.15
N ASP A 64 -14.00 5.47 -14.90
CA ASP A 64 -15.18 4.85 -15.52
C ASP A 64 -16.01 4.07 -14.48
N LEU A 65 -15.32 3.37 -13.57
CA LEU A 65 -15.92 2.53 -12.54
C LEU A 65 -16.71 3.34 -11.49
N PHE A 66 -16.20 4.52 -11.14
CA PHE A 66 -16.75 5.39 -10.09
C PHE A 66 -17.29 6.72 -10.64
N THR A 67 -17.63 6.80 -11.93
CA THR A 67 -18.28 7.97 -12.57
C THR A 67 -19.47 8.49 -11.76
N LEU A 68 -20.31 7.58 -11.25
CA LEU A 68 -21.49 7.86 -10.44
C LEU A 68 -21.19 8.04 -8.94
N CYS A 69 -19.95 7.77 -8.52
CA CYS A 69 -19.52 7.79 -7.13
C CYS A 69 -18.31 8.73 -6.95
N LYS A 70 -18.45 10.03 -7.31
CA LYS A 70 -17.33 11.00 -7.29
C LYS A 70 -16.53 11.02 -5.98
N GLY A 71 -17.21 10.97 -4.83
CA GLY A 71 -16.53 10.91 -3.53
C GLY A 71 -15.70 9.64 -3.30
N ARG A 72 -16.00 8.51 -3.97
CA ARG A 72 -15.15 7.32 -3.97
C ARG A 72 -13.97 7.50 -4.90
N LEU A 73 -14.20 8.02 -6.10
CA LEU A 73 -13.16 8.31 -7.08
C LEU A 73 -12.06 9.21 -6.49
N ASP A 74 -12.43 10.30 -5.83
CA ASP A 74 -11.46 11.24 -5.24
C ASP A 74 -10.62 10.58 -4.13
N ARG A 75 -11.23 9.70 -3.33
CA ARG A 75 -10.51 8.91 -2.31
C ARG A 75 -9.54 7.92 -2.96
N PHE A 76 -9.94 7.23 -4.02
CA PHE A 76 -9.06 6.31 -4.75
C PHE A 76 -7.87 7.04 -5.36
N ARG A 77 -8.10 8.20 -5.99
CA ARG A 77 -7.02 9.07 -6.51
C ARG A 77 -6.08 9.55 -5.41
N ALA A 78 -6.61 9.88 -4.23
CA ALA A 78 -5.78 10.19 -3.07
C ALA A 78 -4.93 8.98 -2.66
N ALA A 79 -5.52 7.79 -2.57
CA ALA A 79 -4.81 6.56 -2.21
C ALA A 79 -3.68 6.23 -3.21
N GLU A 80 -3.91 6.41 -4.52
CA GLU A 80 -2.90 6.26 -5.58
C GLU A 80 -1.74 7.24 -5.40
N ALA A 81 -2.03 8.52 -5.17
CA ALA A 81 -1.00 9.53 -4.95
C ALA A 81 -0.14 9.23 -3.71
N PHE A 82 -0.79 8.88 -2.60
CA PHE A 82 -0.09 8.49 -1.37
C PHE A 82 0.72 7.20 -1.54
N ALA A 83 0.26 6.24 -2.35
CA ALA A 83 1.02 5.03 -2.66
C ALA A 83 2.33 5.36 -3.39
N ILE A 84 2.28 6.19 -4.44
CA ILE A 84 3.48 6.61 -5.20
C ILE A 84 4.46 7.36 -4.29
N ILE A 85 3.95 8.31 -3.49
CA ILE A 85 4.78 9.10 -2.56
C ILE A 85 5.48 8.16 -1.56
N ASN A 86 4.76 7.20 -0.97
CA ASN A 86 5.33 6.27 -0.01
C ASN A 86 6.33 5.29 -0.64
N ILE A 87 6.13 4.86 -1.90
CA ILE A 87 7.15 4.09 -2.63
C ILE A 87 8.47 4.86 -2.70
N ALA A 88 8.42 6.15 -3.07
CA ALA A 88 9.62 6.98 -3.15
C ALA A 88 10.29 7.18 -1.79
N ILE A 89 9.51 7.44 -0.74
CA ILE A 89 10.02 7.58 0.63
C ILE A 89 10.71 6.30 1.10
N TYR A 90 10.06 5.15 0.94
CA TYR A 90 10.60 3.86 1.38
C TYR A 90 11.84 3.47 0.59
N LEU A 91 11.90 3.79 -0.71
CA LEU A 91 13.08 3.58 -1.55
C LEU A 91 14.28 4.39 -1.05
N VAL A 92 14.09 5.70 -0.79
CA VAL A 92 15.16 6.55 -0.27
C VAL A 92 15.61 6.07 1.11
N ALA A 93 14.67 5.71 1.99
CA ALA A 93 14.97 5.17 3.32
C ALA A 93 15.75 3.84 3.25
N CYS A 94 15.43 2.99 2.26
CA CYS A 94 16.12 1.74 1.98
C CYS A 94 17.56 1.98 1.52
N ILE A 95 17.76 2.84 0.52
CA ILE A 95 19.10 3.20 0.02
C ILE A 95 19.97 3.77 1.15
N LEU A 96 19.43 4.72 1.92
CA LEU A 96 20.16 5.31 3.05
C LEU A 96 20.45 4.30 4.17
N GLY A 97 19.56 3.33 4.41
CA GLY A 97 19.82 2.21 5.32
C GLY A 97 21.05 1.40 4.93
N PHE A 98 21.17 1.02 3.65
CA PHE A 98 22.35 0.32 3.15
C PHE A 98 23.62 1.19 3.17
N VAL A 99 23.51 2.49 2.86
CA VAL A 99 24.64 3.43 2.95
C VAL A 99 25.13 3.58 4.40
N GLN A 100 24.22 3.56 5.37
CA GLN A 100 24.55 3.61 6.80
C GLN A 100 25.39 2.39 7.24
N LEU A 101 25.23 1.23 6.61
CA LEU A 101 26.07 0.05 6.87
C LEU A 101 27.53 0.24 6.43
N CYS A 102 27.78 1.07 5.41
CA CYS A 102 29.10 1.21 4.81
C CYS A 102 29.95 2.29 5.50
N CYS A 103 29.46 3.52 5.67
CA CYS A 103 30.38 4.64 6.02
C CYS A 103 29.84 5.80 6.88
N CYS A 104 28.54 5.92 7.22
CA CYS A 104 28.03 7.15 7.85
C CYS A 104 26.87 6.93 8.84
N HIS A 105 27.12 7.15 10.14
CA HIS A 105 26.09 7.05 11.20
C HIS A 105 25.17 8.29 11.28
N CYS A 106 25.55 9.41 10.63
CA CYS A 106 24.75 10.64 10.63
C CYS A 106 23.39 10.49 9.90
N PHE A 107 23.26 9.52 9.00
CA PHE A 107 22.01 9.28 8.27
C PHE A 107 20.90 8.68 9.11
N ARG A 108 21.18 8.21 10.33
CA ARG A 108 20.17 7.63 11.22
C ARG A 108 18.96 8.54 11.42
N TRP A 109 19.18 9.82 11.71
CA TRP A 109 18.09 10.76 11.94
C TRP A 109 17.30 11.05 10.65
N VAL A 110 17.97 11.02 9.50
CA VAL A 110 17.31 11.16 8.19
C VAL A 110 16.45 9.94 7.90
N CYS A 111 16.96 8.72 8.12
CA CYS A 111 16.17 7.48 8.02
C CYS A 111 14.96 7.51 8.95
N LEU A 112 15.13 7.97 10.19
CA LEU A 112 14.01 8.10 11.14
C LEU A 112 12.94 9.06 10.63
N LEU A 113 13.33 10.25 10.13
CA LEU A 113 12.39 11.21 9.54
C LEU A 113 11.66 10.60 8.34
N LEU A 114 12.36 9.86 7.48
CA LEU A 114 11.73 9.19 6.33
C LEU A 114 10.74 8.10 6.77
N ASN A 115 11.04 7.31 7.80
CA ASN A 115 10.09 6.31 8.34
C ASN A 115 8.87 7.02 8.97
N ILE A 116 9.05 8.15 9.66
CA ILE A 116 7.93 8.94 10.19
C ILE A 116 7.02 9.44 9.04
N LEU A 117 7.60 9.92 7.94
CA LEU A 117 6.84 10.28 6.75
C LEU A 117 6.19 9.04 6.10
N GLY A 118 6.85 7.89 6.20
CA GLY A 118 6.38 6.58 5.74
C GLY A 118 5.13 6.06 6.44
N ILE A 119 4.84 6.53 7.66
CA ILE A 119 3.58 6.25 8.37
C ILE A 119 2.37 6.67 7.53
N SER A 120 2.52 7.68 6.66
CA SER A 120 1.46 8.13 5.75
C SER A 120 0.94 7.04 4.80
N ALA A 121 1.65 5.92 4.64
CA ALA A 121 1.16 4.73 3.94
C ALA A 121 -0.16 4.17 4.55
N VAL A 122 -0.46 4.53 5.82
CA VAL A 122 -1.76 4.27 6.46
C VAL A 122 -2.92 4.82 5.65
N VAL A 123 -2.75 5.98 5.00
CA VAL A 123 -3.81 6.64 4.24
C VAL A 123 -4.27 5.76 3.09
N THR A 124 -3.32 5.16 2.36
CA THR A 124 -3.63 4.29 1.22
C THR A 124 -4.46 3.09 1.63
N TRP A 125 -4.02 2.31 2.61
CA TRP A 125 -4.79 1.11 3.01
C TRP A 125 -6.04 1.45 3.83
N ALA A 126 -6.06 2.55 4.59
CA ALA A 126 -7.25 3.00 5.31
C ALA A 126 -8.37 3.41 4.35
N ILE A 127 -8.04 4.08 3.23
CA ILE A 127 -9.02 4.38 2.18
C ILE A 127 -9.58 3.09 1.57
N MET A 128 -8.73 2.08 1.33
CA MET A 128 -9.20 0.78 0.84
C MET A 128 -10.10 0.07 1.87
N ALA A 129 -9.76 0.14 3.15
CA ALA A 129 -10.60 -0.39 4.22
C ALA A 129 -11.94 0.35 4.34
N ASP A 130 -11.96 1.68 4.15
CA ASP A 130 -13.19 2.46 4.08
C ASP A 130 -14.05 2.05 2.88
N ALA A 131 -13.46 1.92 1.70
CA ALA A 131 -14.17 1.44 0.50
C ALA A 131 -14.78 0.03 0.71
N PHE A 132 -14.12 -0.81 1.52
CA PHE A 132 -14.62 -2.13 1.87
C PHE A 132 -15.87 -2.09 2.76
N LEU A 133 -15.87 -1.22 3.79
CA LEU A 133 -16.87 -1.23 4.86
C LEU A 133 -18.00 -0.21 4.65
N SER A 134 -17.70 0.90 3.99
CA SER A 134 -18.55 2.07 3.86
C SER A 134 -19.22 2.14 2.48
N LYS A 135 -20.43 2.71 2.44
CA LYS A 135 -21.07 3.12 1.19
C LYS A 135 -20.49 4.47 0.78
N SER A 136 -20.21 4.66 -0.51
CA SER A 136 -19.65 5.92 -1.01
C SER A 136 -20.52 6.44 -2.14
N GLY A 137 -21.58 7.18 -1.80
CA GLY A 137 -22.45 7.88 -2.74
C GLY A 137 -23.01 9.13 -2.09
N SER A 138 -22.81 10.29 -2.73
CA SER A 138 -23.42 11.58 -2.35
C SER A 138 -24.92 11.58 -2.64
N ASP A 139 -25.30 10.88 -3.69
CA ASP A 139 -26.66 10.90 -4.22
C ASP A 139 -27.28 9.56 -3.88
N GLY A 140 -28.51 9.54 -3.35
CA GLY A 140 -29.23 8.34 -2.90
C GLY A 140 -29.45 7.24 -3.96
N ALA A 141 -28.74 7.28 -5.09
CA ALA A 141 -28.59 6.22 -6.05
C ALA A 141 -27.69 5.11 -5.47
N THR A 142 -28.31 4.13 -4.83
CA THR A 142 -27.73 2.79 -4.59
C THR A 142 -27.52 2.06 -5.92
N THR A 143 -26.61 2.53 -6.76
CA THR A 143 -26.04 1.72 -7.83
C THR A 143 -25.06 0.73 -7.21
N GLY A 144 -25.02 -0.52 -7.69
CA GLY A 144 -24.21 -1.59 -7.11
C GLY A 144 -22.73 -1.23 -6.92
N TYR A 145 -22.20 -0.32 -7.75
CA TYR A 145 -20.81 0.16 -7.73
C TYR A 145 -20.48 1.17 -6.62
N CYS A 146 -21.47 1.89 -6.07
CA CYS A 146 -21.30 2.79 -4.91
C CYS A 146 -21.54 2.08 -3.57
N GLY A 147 -21.91 0.79 -3.61
CA GLY A 147 -22.17 -0.05 -2.44
C GLY A 147 -20.92 -0.43 -1.65
N LYS A 148 -21.11 -1.21 -0.58
CA LYS A 148 -20.00 -1.74 0.21
C LYS A 148 -19.30 -2.84 -0.58
N LEU A 149 -17.99 -2.73 -0.77
CA LEU A 149 -17.24 -3.78 -1.48
C LEU A 149 -17.25 -5.10 -0.71
N LYS A 150 -17.40 -5.07 0.62
CA LYS A 150 -17.54 -6.28 1.45
C LYS A 150 -18.68 -7.20 0.99
N ASP A 151 -19.73 -6.70 0.36
CA ASP A 151 -20.86 -7.54 -0.02
C ASP A 151 -20.51 -8.47 -1.20
N PHE A 152 -19.58 -8.04 -2.06
CA PHE A 152 -19.22 -8.75 -3.29
C PHE A 152 -17.75 -9.21 -3.35
N SER A 153 -16.89 -8.65 -2.50
CA SER A 153 -15.44 -8.84 -2.51
C SER A 153 -14.85 -9.17 -1.14
N LYS A 154 -13.67 -9.77 -1.15
CA LYS A 154 -12.73 -10.00 -0.04
C LYS A 154 -11.49 -9.13 -0.28
N TYR A 155 -10.67 -8.94 0.76
CA TYR A 155 -9.37 -8.30 0.60
C TYR A 155 -8.45 -9.14 -0.29
N GLY A 156 -7.74 -8.46 -1.17
CA GLY A 156 -6.72 -9.04 -2.04
C GLY A 156 -5.35 -9.09 -1.38
N ALA A 157 -4.39 -9.67 -2.08
CA ALA A 157 -3.01 -9.80 -1.58
C ALA A 157 -2.32 -8.43 -1.41
N GLY A 158 -2.61 -7.48 -2.31
CA GLY A 158 -2.05 -6.14 -2.30
C GLY A 158 -2.38 -5.39 -1.00
N PHE A 159 -3.63 -5.51 -0.53
CA PHE A 159 -4.04 -4.93 0.75
C PHE A 159 -3.20 -5.48 1.92
N GLY A 160 -3.02 -6.81 1.98
CA GLY A 160 -2.20 -7.44 3.01
C GLY A 160 -0.74 -6.99 2.97
N LEU A 161 -0.16 -6.85 1.77
CA LEU A 161 1.20 -6.34 1.60
C LEU A 161 1.35 -4.90 2.09
N PHE A 162 0.40 -4.02 1.79
CA PHE A 162 0.40 -2.63 2.28
C PHE A 162 0.36 -2.54 3.81
N VAL A 163 -0.57 -3.28 4.44
CA VAL A 163 -0.69 -3.29 5.90
C VAL A 163 0.59 -3.85 6.53
N THR A 164 1.14 -4.91 5.95
CA THR A 164 2.39 -5.51 6.45
C THR A 164 3.57 -4.56 6.31
N ALA A 165 3.71 -3.88 5.16
CA ALA A 165 4.76 -2.88 4.94
C ALA A 165 4.68 -1.75 5.97
N TRP A 166 3.48 -1.24 6.24
CA TRP A 166 3.25 -0.21 7.26
C TRP A 166 3.62 -0.69 8.68
N CYS A 167 3.27 -1.93 9.03
CA CYS A 167 3.70 -2.52 10.31
C CYS A 167 5.23 -2.65 10.42
N LEU A 168 5.89 -3.05 9.33
CA LEU A 168 7.36 -3.17 9.28
C LEU A 168 8.05 -1.80 9.45
N ASP A 169 7.50 -0.75 8.87
CA ASP A 169 7.98 0.64 9.02
C ASP A 169 7.91 1.11 10.48
N ILE A 170 6.84 0.76 11.21
CA ILE A 170 6.75 1.03 12.65
C ILE A 170 7.83 0.29 13.44
N VAL A 171 8.03 -0.99 13.14
CA VAL A 171 9.06 -1.81 13.77
C VAL A 171 10.46 -1.26 13.46
N ASN A 172 10.67 -0.77 12.25
CA ASN A 172 11.92 -0.14 11.82
C ASN A 172 12.27 1.10 12.63
N MET A 173 11.29 1.94 12.96
CA MET A 173 11.51 3.08 13.85
C MET A 173 12.04 2.64 15.22
N ILE A 174 11.55 1.53 15.78
CA ILE A 174 12.04 0.98 17.06
C ILE A 174 13.49 0.53 16.93
N PHE A 175 13.84 -0.22 15.88
CA PHE A 175 15.22 -0.67 15.66
C PHE A 175 16.18 0.48 15.38
N LEU A 176 15.73 1.50 14.65
CA LEU A 176 16.46 2.75 14.51
C LEU A 176 16.68 3.34 15.90
N MET A 177 15.65 3.53 16.72
CA MET A 177 15.81 4.08 18.08
C MET A 177 16.76 3.27 18.98
N LEU A 178 16.67 1.93 18.96
CA LEU A 178 17.50 1.03 19.75
C LEU A 178 18.96 0.92 19.29
N SER A 179 19.30 1.36 18.07
CA SER A 179 20.67 1.30 17.54
C SER A 179 21.64 2.34 18.19
N CYS A 180 21.34 2.80 19.41
CA CYS A 180 22.23 3.64 20.21
C CYS A 180 23.40 2.85 20.78
#